data_AF-A0A257N353-F1
#
_entry.id   AF-A0A257N353-F1
#
_cell.length_a   1.000
_cell.length_b   1.000
_cell.length_c   1.000
_cell.angle_alpha   90.00
_cell.angle_beta   90.00
_cell.angle_gamma   90.00
#
_symmetry.space_group_name_H-M   'P 1'
#
loop_
_entity.id
_entity.type
_entity.pdbx_description
1 polymer ?
#
loop_
_entity_poly.entity_id
_entity_poly.type
_entity_poly.pdbx_seq_one_letter_code
_entity_poly.pdbx_strand_id
1 'polypeptide(L)'
;MLAIPDLDYVVHFWQKWQTEETVATRLKPIIESDSYLPTFMEKYLSFGTQQGSNDSVARRVPNLNPKKFESITDIFALENRIQEMLIRSDLTENQRIAGEQYLKSMQQIHEGKDPDGFFRDD
;
A
#
# COMPACT_ATOMS: atom_id res chain seq x y z
N MET A 1 6.23 13.32 -9.45
CA MET A 1 6.50 12.23 -8.49
C MET A 1 5.73 10.96 -8.83
N LEU A 2 4.41 11.00 -8.99
CA LEU A 2 3.58 9.82 -9.27
C LEU A 2 3.79 9.17 -10.67
N ALA A 3 4.50 9.83 -11.58
CA ALA A 3 4.88 9.24 -12.87
C ALA A 3 6.10 8.31 -12.79
N ILE A 4 6.77 8.24 -11.64
CA ILE A 4 7.98 7.42 -11.45
C ILE A 4 7.58 5.93 -11.38
N PRO A 5 8.17 5.04 -12.20
CA PRO A 5 8.06 3.60 -12.03
C PRO A 5 8.67 3.15 -10.70
N ASP A 6 8.12 2.09 -10.09
CA ASP A 6 8.66 1.51 -8.85
C ASP A 6 8.84 2.55 -7.73
N LEU A 7 7.82 3.39 -7.55
CA LEU A 7 7.86 4.52 -6.60
C LEU A 7 8.19 4.05 -5.18
N ASP A 8 7.73 2.88 -4.77
CA ASP A 8 8.02 2.31 -3.46
C ASP A 8 9.52 2.08 -3.26
N TYR A 9 10.19 1.52 -4.27
CA TYR A 9 11.64 1.35 -4.30
C TYR A 9 12.36 2.70 -4.27
N VAL A 10 11.93 3.66 -5.10
CA VAL A 10 12.55 5.00 -5.15
C VAL A 10 12.44 5.72 -3.80
N VAL A 11 11.29 5.65 -3.14
CA VAL A 11 11.11 6.24 -1.81
C VAL A 11 12.00 5.56 -0.77
N HIS A 12 12.10 4.23 -0.81
CA HIS A 12 12.99 3.48 0.07
C HIS A 12 14.47 3.92 -0.06
N PHE A 13 14.97 4.13 -1.28
CA PHE A 13 16.34 4.61 -1.48
C PHE A 13 16.49 6.10 -1.15
N TRP A 14 15.46 6.90 -1.38
CA TRP A 14 15.48 8.31 -1.01
C TRP A 14 15.66 8.49 0.50
N GLN A 15 14.98 7.66 1.30
CA GLN A 15 15.14 7.64 2.76
C GLN A 15 16.53 7.20 3.24
N LYS A 16 17.32 6.52 2.40
CA LYS A 16 18.73 6.20 2.70
C LYS A 16 19.68 7.35 2.41
N TRP A 17 19.33 8.24 1.49
CA TRP A 17 20.17 9.36 1.05
C TRP A 17 19.84 10.69 1.73
N GLN A 18 18.67 10.78 2.36
CA GLN A 18 18.16 11.97 3.05
C GLN A 18 17.55 11.57 4.38
N THR A 19 17.25 12.54 5.24
CA THR A 19 16.53 12.25 6.49
C THR A 19 15.09 11.83 6.18
N GLU A 20 14.56 10.90 6.99
CA GLU A 20 13.16 10.46 6.88
C GLU A 20 12.18 11.63 6.92
N GLU A 21 12.41 12.61 7.81
CA GLU A 21 11.62 13.84 7.91
C GLU A 21 11.55 14.63 6.60
N THR A 22 12.66 14.73 5.88
CA THR A 22 12.71 15.43 4.59
C THR A 22 11.84 14.70 3.56
N VAL A 23 11.93 13.37 3.51
CA VAL A 23 11.15 12.56 2.57
C VAL A 23 9.66 12.62 2.92
N ALA A 24 9.32 12.49 4.20
CA ALA A 24 7.96 12.60 4.71
C ALA A 24 7.35 13.97 4.38
N THR A 25 8.07 15.07 4.60
CA THR A 25 7.62 16.43 4.28
C THR A 25 7.30 16.61 2.80
N ARG A 26 8.07 15.95 1.92
CA ARG A 26 7.86 16.01 0.46
C ARG A 26 6.70 15.14 -0.02
N LEU A 27 6.46 14.02 0.65
CA LEU A 27 5.37 13.08 0.34
C LEU A 27 4.03 13.49 0.95
N LYS A 28 4.06 14.22 2.06
CA LYS A 28 2.87 14.61 2.83
C LYS A 28 1.77 15.26 1.96
N PRO A 29 2.05 16.23 1.07
CA PRO A 29 1.00 16.83 0.24
C PRO A 29 0.35 15.86 -0.75
N ILE A 30 1.06 14.81 -1.16
CA ILE A 30 0.53 13.77 -2.07
C ILE A 30 -0.38 12.84 -1.28
N ILE A 31 0.07 12.40 -0.10
CA ILE A 31 -0.71 11.54 0.78
C ILE A 31 -1.97 12.28 1.22
N GLU A 32 -1.86 13.53 1.66
CA GLU A 32 -2.97 14.39 2.15
C GLU A 32 -3.93 14.86 1.06
N SER A 33 -3.60 14.66 -0.21
CA SER A 33 -4.49 15.04 -1.31
C SER A 33 -5.42 13.90 -1.69
N ASP A 34 -6.72 14.14 -1.63
CA ASP A 34 -7.72 13.16 -2.08
C ASP A 34 -7.56 12.85 -3.57
N SER A 35 -7.15 13.83 -4.39
CA SER A 35 -6.93 13.61 -5.82
C SER A 35 -5.75 12.68 -6.10
N TYR A 36 -4.70 12.71 -5.26
CA TYR A 36 -3.46 11.99 -5.51
C TYR A 36 -3.30 10.71 -4.69
N LEU A 37 -3.99 10.59 -3.56
CA LEU A 37 -3.93 9.42 -2.68
C LEU A 37 -4.23 8.11 -3.42
N PRO A 38 -5.27 7.98 -4.27
CA PRO A 38 -5.52 6.73 -4.99
C PRO A 38 -4.33 6.29 -5.87
N THR A 39 -3.77 7.24 -6.62
CA THR A 39 -2.62 6.96 -7.49
C THR A 39 -1.39 6.61 -6.66
N PHE A 40 -1.19 7.26 -5.52
CA PHE A 40 -0.11 6.92 -4.60
C PHE A 40 -0.24 5.48 -4.09
N MET A 41 -1.42 5.08 -3.61
CA MET A 41 -1.67 3.72 -3.13
C MET A 41 -1.47 2.66 -4.22
N GLU A 42 -1.95 2.92 -5.43
CA GLU A 42 -1.74 2.05 -6.59
C GLU A 42 -0.25 1.81 -6.88
N LYS A 43 0.61 2.80 -6.66
CA LYS A 43 2.07 2.64 -6.87
C LYS A 43 2.75 1.71 -5.87
N TYR A 44 2.14 1.50 -4.71
CA TYR A 44 2.63 0.57 -3.69
C TYR A 44 1.94 -0.79 -3.77
N LEU A 45 0.94 -0.94 -4.64
CA LEU A 45 0.30 -2.21 -4.91
C LEU A 45 1.26 -3.11 -5.72
N SER A 46 1.59 -4.25 -5.13
CA SER A 46 2.32 -5.32 -5.79
C SER A 46 1.42 -6.54 -5.94
N PHE A 47 1.84 -7.50 -6.77
CA PHE A 47 1.11 -8.76 -6.94
C PHE A 47 2.05 -9.93 -6.73
N GLY A 48 1.72 -10.79 -5.77
CA GLY A 48 2.32 -12.09 -5.62
C GLY A 48 1.62 -13.15 -6.48
N THR A 49 2.14 -14.37 -6.43
CA THR A 49 1.52 -15.55 -7.04
C THR A 49 1.32 -16.63 -5.99
N GLN A 50 0.13 -17.20 -5.92
CA GLN A 50 -0.18 -18.34 -5.08
C GLN A 50 -0.54 -19.53 -5.97
N GLN A 51 0.10 -20.69 -5.72
CA GLN A 51 -0.25 -21.98 -6.31
C GLN A 51 -0.53 -22.98 -5.20
N GLY A 52 -1.71 -23.60 -5.25
CA GLY A 52 -2.03 -24.77 -4.42
C GLY A 52 -1.45 -26.04 -5.04
N SER A 53 -1.23 -27.08 -4.23
CA SER A 53 -0.71 -28.38 -4.68
C SER A 53 -1.57 -29.07 -5.75
N ASN A 54 -2.85 -28.69 -5.86
CA ASN A 54 -3.79 -29.18 -6.87
C ASN A 54 -4.21 -28.10 -7.91
N ASP A 55 -3.70 -26.87 -7.83
CA ASP A 55 -4.09 -25.80 -8.75
C ASP A 55 -3.09 -25.73 -9.93
N SER A 56 -3.56 -26.03 -11.13
CA SER A 56 -2.75 -25.96 -12.36
C SER A 56 -2.43 -24.52 -12.81
N VAL A 57 -3.08 -23.51 -12.21
CA VAL A 57 -2.94 -22.10 -12.56
C VAL A 57 -2.60 -21.28 -11.32
N ALA A 58 -1.53 -20.49 -11.40
CA ALA A 58 -1.16 -19.54 -10.35
C ALA A 58 -2.17 -18.38 -10.26
N ARG A 59 -2.70 -18.12 -9.07
CA ARG A 59 -3.57 -16.96 -8.81
C ARG A 59 -2.70 -15.76 -8.46
N ARG A 60 -3.01 -14.60 -9.06
CA ARG A 60 -2.39 -13.33 -8.66
C ARG A 60 -3.06 -12.84 -7.39
N VAL A 61 -2.26 -12.58 -6.36
CA VAL A 61 -2.75 -12.09 -5.06
C VAL A 61 -2.22 -10.68 -4.86
N PRO A 62 -3.09 -9.67 -4.65
CA PRO A 62 -2.65 -8.32 -4.35
C PRO A 62 -1.90 -8.28 -3.03
N ASN A 63 -0.83 -7.48 -2.97
CA ASN A 63 -0.06 -7.24 -1.76
C ASN A 63 0.27 -5.76 -1.60
N LEU A 64 -0.04 -5.22 -0.43
CA LEU A 64 0.26 -3.85 -0.03
C LEU A 64 0.38 -3.82 1.49
N ASN A 65 1.60 -3.62 2.00
CA ASN A 65 1.88 -3.58 3.43
C ASN A 65 1.89 -2.12 3.96
N PRO A 66 0.97 -1.75 4.89
CA PRO A 66 0.94 -0.42 5.51
C PRO A 66 2.25 -0.02 6.19
N LYS A 67 3.04 -0.97 6.69
CA LYS A 67 4.32 -0.68 7.36
C LYS A 67 5.31 0.06 6.46
N LYS A 68 5.18 -0.06 5.13
CA LYS A 68 6.00 0.71 4.17
C LYS A 68 5.80 2.23 4.27
N PHE A 69 4.73 2.69 4.93
CA PHE A 69 4.43 4.11 5.09
C PHE A 69 4.74 4.68 6.47
N GLU A 70 5.15 3.86 7.46
CA GLU A 70 5.36 4.30 8.85
C GLU A 70 6.39 5.44 8.98
N SER A 71 7.42 5.43 8.14
CA SER A 71 8.44 6.48 8.08
C SER A 71 7.99 7.74 7.32
N ILE A 72 6.77 7.75 6.80
CA ILE A 72 6.23 8.81 5.92
C ILE A 72 4.98 9.43 6.54
N THR A 73 4.11 8.63 7.15
CA THR A 73 2.83 9.08 7.70
C THR A 73 2.34 8.14 8.81
N ASP A 74 1.38 8.63 9.60
CA ASP A 74 0.66 7.81 10.57
C ASP A 74 -0.29 6.86 9.83
N ILE A 75 0.03 5.57 9.85
CA ILE A 75 -0.70 4.53 9.13
C ILE A 75 -2.12 4.32 9.67
N PHE A 76 -2.37 4.65 10.93
CA PHE A 76 -3.71 4.57 11.54
C PHE A 76 -4.56 5.77 11.13
N ALA A 77 -3.96 6.97 11.08
CA ALA A 77 -4.65 8.13 10.53
C ALA A 77 -4.97 7.98 9.03
N LEU A 78 -4.07 7.32 8.28
CA LEU A 78 -4.26 7.02 6.87
C LEU A 78 -5.41 6.03 6.64
N GLU A 79 -5.65 5.08 7.56
CA GLU A 79 -6.74 4.09 7.46
C GLU A 79 -8.11 4.75 7.21
N ASN A 80 -8.46 5.77 8.00
CA ASN A 80 -9.72 6.51 7.84
C ASN A 80 -9.82 7.17 6.45
N ARG A 81 -8.71 7.73 5.96
CA ARG A 81 -8.68 8.40 4.65
C ARG A 81 -8.79 7.41 3.50
N ILE A 82 -8.27 6.19 3.67
CA ILE A 82 -8.45 5.11 2.70
C ILE A 82 -9.91 4.63 2.68
N GLN A 83 -10.59 4.57 3.83
CA GLN A 83 -12.02 4.27 3.87
C GLN A 83 -12.83 5.33 3.11
N GLU A 84 -12.57 6.62 3.33
CA GLU A 84 -13.20 7.72 2.60
C GLU A 84 -12.89 7.66 1.09
N MET A 85 -11.64 7.37 0.74
CA MET A 85 -11.22 7.20 -0.66
C MET A 85 -12.05 6.13 -1.38
N LEU A 86 -12.33 4.99 -0.74
CA LEU A 86 -13.04 3.85 -1.36
C LEU A 86 -14.51 4.12 -1.67
N ILE A 87 -15.13 5.13 -1.05
CA ILE A 87 -16.51 5.58 -1.34
C ILE A 87 -16.60 6.18 -2.74
N ARG A 88 -15.49 6.67 -3.28
CA ARG A 88 -15.45 7.31 -4.59
C ARG A 88 -15.75 6.33 -5.72
N SER A 89 -16.47 6.84 -6.72
CA SER A 89 -16.85 6.08 -7.93
C SER A 89 -15.85 6.20 -9.08
N ASP A 90 -14.91 7.14 -9.01
CA ASP A 90 -13.93 7.45 -10.07
C ASP A 90 -12.62 6.68 -9.96
N LEU A 91 -12.52 5.71 -9.04
CA LEU A 91 -11.33 4.89 -8.85
C LEU A 91 -11.15 3.88 -9.99
N THR A 92 -9.90 3.70 -10.42
CA THR A 92 -9.54 2.53 -11.25
C THR A 92 -9.64 1.24 -10.44
N GLU A 93 -9.69 0.10 -11.12
CA GLU A 93 -9.71 -1.22 -10.47
C GLU A 93 -8.51 -1.40 -9.53
N ASN A 94 -7.29 -1.08 -9.99
CA ASN A 94 -6.09 -1.19 -9.15
C ASN A 94 -6.09 -0.24 -7.96
N GLN A 95 -6.65 0.97 -8.10
CA GLN A 95 -6.75 1.92 -6.99
C GLN A 95 -7.70 1.41 -5.91
N ARG A 96 -8.82 0.79 -6.32
CA ARG A 96 -9.75 0.14 -5.41
C ARG A 96 -9.09 -1.05 -4.72
N ILE A 97 -8.44 -1.94 -5.48
CA ILE A 97 -7.69 -3.08 -4.93
C ILE A 97 -6.62 -2.62 -3.95
N ALA A 98 -5.88 -1.55 -4.25
CA ALA A 98 -4.85 -1.01 -3.36
C ALA A 98 -5.46 -0.54 -2.02
N GLY A 99 -6.57 0.20 -2.07
CA GLY A 99 -7.26 0.65 -0.86
C GLY A 99 -7.82 -0.52 -0.03
N GLU A 100 -8.48 -1.48 -0.67
CA GLU A 100 -9.01 -2.67 0.00
C GLU A 100 -7.91 -3.52 0.62
N GLN A 101 -6.80 -3.73 -0.10
CA GLN A 101 -5.66 -4.49 0.40
C GLN A 101 -4.97 -3.76 1.56
N TYR A 102 -4.87 -2.42 1.52
CA TYR A 102 -4.37 -1.64 2.66
C TYR A 102 -5.21 -1.89 3.91
N LEU A 103 -6.55 -1.80 3.82
CA LEU A 103 -7.45 -2.04 4.96
C LEU A 103 -7.37 -3.47 5.48
N LYS A 104 -7.29 -4.46 4.57
CA LYS A 104 -7.09 -5.87 4.94
C LYS A 104 -5.78 -6.06 5.72
N SER A 105 -4.71 -5.42 5.28
CA SER A 105 -3.42 -5.50 5.97
C SER A 105 -3.39 -4.69 7.28
N MET A 106 -4.13 -3.59 7.39
CA MET A 106 -4.34 -2.90 8.67
C MET A 106 -5.08 -3.79 9.67
N GLN A 107 -6.11 -4.53 9.24
CA GLN A 107 -6.78 -5.50 10.10
C GLN A 107 -5.80 -6.55 10.64
N GLN A 108 -4.90 -7.07 9.80
CA GLN A 108 -3.84 -7.99 10.26
C GLN A 108 -2.95 -7.34 11.32
N ILE A 109 -2.55 -6.08 11.14
CA ILE A 109 -1.75 -5.33 12.12
C ILE A 109 -2.51 -5.18 13.45
N HIS A 110 -3.79 -4.82 13.41
CA HIS A 110 -4.65 -4.71 14.61
C HIS A 110 -4.77 -6.06 15.35
N GLU A 111 -4.73 -7.17 14.63
CA GLU A 111 -4.71 -8.54 15.18
C GLU A 111 -3.31 -8.99 15.66
N GLY A 112 -2.29 -8.13 15.57
CA GLY A 112 -0.91 -8.45 15.94
C GLY A 112 -0.18 -9.35 14.93
N LYS A 113 -0.70 -9.49 13.71
CA LYS A 113 -0.12 -10.29 12.62
C LYS A 113 0.77 -9.42 11.73
N ASP A 114 1.72 -10.06 11.04
CA ASP A 114 2.56 -9.40 10.04
C ASP A 114 1.93 -9.49 8.65
N PRO A 115 1.68 -8.36 7.94
CA PRO A 115 1.06 -8.39 6.62
C PRO A 115 1.90 -9.05 5.53
N ASP A 116 3.24 -9.01 5.65
CA ASP A 116 4.14 -9.72 4.75
C ASP A 116 4.40 -11.18 5.19
N GLY A 117 3.74 -11.63 6.26
CA GLY A 117 3.88 -12.99 6.77
C GLY A 117 3.45 -14.04 5.74
N PHE A 118 4.20 -15.12 5.64
CA PHE A 118 3.79 -16.30 4.88
C PHE A 118 2.59 -16.95 5.58
N PHE A 119 1.38 -16.72 5.09
CA PHE A 119 0.21 -17.48 5.51
C PHE A 119 0.16 -18.77 4.68
N ARG A 120 0.47 -19.90 5.32
CA ARG A 120 -0.12 -21.17 4.90
C ARG A 120 -1.56 -21.12 5.41
N ASP A 121 -2.52 -21.08 4.50
CA ASP A 121 -3.86 -21.52 4.85
C ASP A 121 -3.77 -23.03 5.07
N ASP A 122 -4.06 -23.47 6.29
CA ASP A 122 -4.12 -24.87 6.70
C ASP A 122 -5.38 -25.55 6.14
#